data_AF-A0A2U1KSJ2-F1
#
_entry.id   AF-A0A2U1KSJ2-F1
#
_cell.length_a   1.000
_cell.length_b   1.000
_cell.length_c   1.000
_cell.angle_alpha   90.00
_cell.angle_beta   90.00
_cell.angle_gamma   90.00
#
_symmetry.space_group_name_H-M   'P 1'
#
loop_
_entity.id
_entity.type
_entity.pdbx_description
1 polymer ?
#
loop_
_entity_poly.entity_id
_entity_poly.type
_entity_poly.pdbx_seq_one_letter_code
_entity_poly.pdbx_strand_id
1 'polypeptide(L)'
;MAPKYPKCLKVASEICDRRVEKVLEALFCREKKACMSDEKAYNERIEEVKARMEHRHGIIMELKKLGIHPVLEEHLLDLKGAE
;
A
#
# COMPACT_ATOMS: atom_id res chain seq x y z
N MET A 1 -28.02 42.35 -24.87
CA MET A 1 -27.23 42.28 -26.13
C MET A 1 -26.98 40.82 -26.45
N ALA A 2 -27.47 40.33 -27.58
CA ALA A 2 -27.20 38.94 -28.00
C ALA A 2 -25.71 38.80 -28.39
N PRO A 3 -25.02 37.69 -28.05
CA PRO A 3 -23.64 37.50 -28.43
C PRO A 3 -23.51 37.53 -29.94
N LYS A 4 -22.53 38.28 -30.49
CA LYS A 4 -22.34 38.41 -31.94
C LYS A 4 -22.10 37.06 -32.64
N TYR A 5 -21.63 36.04 -31.91
CA TYR A 5 -21.35 34.69 -32.45
C TYR A 5 -21.64 33.59 -31.41
N PRO A 6 -22.91 33.23 -31.17
CA PRO A 6 -23.30 32.25 -30.15
C PRO A 6 -22.71 30.87 -30.39
N LYS A 7 -22.55 30.48 -31.66
CA LYS A 7 -21.99 29.19 -32.08
C LYS A 7 -20.50 29.06 -31.70
N CYS A 8 -19.72 30.12 -31.86
CA CYS A 8 -18.29 30.12 -31.53
C CYS A 8 -18.06 30.03 -30.02
N LEU A 9 -18.93 30.65 -29.21
CA LEU A 9 -18.88 30.55 -27.75
C LEU A 9 -19.19 29.15 -27.25
N LYS A 10 -20.20 28.48 -27.85
CA LYS A 10 -20.54 27.10 -27.53
C LYS A 10 -19.41 26.13 -27.86
N VAL A 11 -18.77 26.30 -29.02
CA VAL A 11 -17.60 25.50 -29.41
C VAL A 11 -16.42 25.77 -28.48
N ALA A 12 -16.18 27.03 -28.09
CA ALA A 12 -15.11 27.37 -27.15
C ALA A 12 -15.33 26.76 -25.76
N SER A 13 -16.57 26.76 -25.25
CA SER A 13 -16.90 26.09 -23.97
C SER A 13 -16.74 24.58 -24.06
N GLU A 14 -17.27 23.95 -25.12
CA GLU A 14 -17.15 22.49 -25.34
C GLU A 14 -15.68 22.05 -25.49
N ILE A 15 -14.84 22.86 -26.15
CA ILE A 15 -13.39 22.60 -26.25
C ILE A 15 -12.70 22.77 -24.90
N CYS A 16 -13.06 23.79 -24.12
CA CYS A 16 -12.48 24.03 -22.80
C CYS A 16 -12.86 22.90 -21.82
N ASP A 17 -14.13 22.50 -21.80
CA ASP A 17 -14.64 21.43 -20.94
C ASP A 17 -13.96 20.09 -21.26
N ARG A 18 -13.85 19.70 -22.53
CA ARG A 18 -13.12 18.49 -22.93
C ARG A 18 -11.64 18.51 -22.55
N ARG A 19 -11.00 19.69 -22.54
CA ARG A 19 -9.60 19.82 -22.11
C ARG A 19 -9.49 19.68 -20.60
N VAL A 20 -10.40 20.30 -19.84
CA VAL A 20 -10.45 20.19 -18.37
C VAL A 20 -10.73 18.74 -17.96
N GLU A 21 -11.70 18.07 -18.59
CA GLU A 21 -12.02 16.67 -18.34
C GLU A 21 -10.80 15.76 -18.54
N LYS A 22 -10.08 15.92 -19.67
CA LYS A 22 -8.85 15.14 -19.93
C LYS A 22 -7.74 15.40 -18.91
N VAL A 23 -7.60 16.64 -18.45
CA VAL A 23 -6.61 16.99 -17.42
C VAL A 23 -7.00 16.37 -16.07
N LEU A 24 -8.28 16.44 -15.69
CA LEU A 24 -8.78 15.82 -14.47
C LEU A 24 -8.63 14.29 -14.51
N GLU A 25 -8.95 13.66 -15.64
CA GLU A 25 -8.77 12.22 -15.83
C GLU A 25 -7.30 11.82 -15.68
N ALA A 26 -6.37 12.58 -16.26
CA ALA A 26 -4.94 12.32 -16.13
C ALA A 26 -4.44 12.50 -14.68
N LEU A 27 -4.93 13.52 -13.97
CA LEU A 27 -4.63 13.75 -12.55
C LEU A 27 -5.15 12.61 -11.68
N PHE A 28 -6.42 12.22 -11.82
CA PHE A 28 -6.99 11.11 -11.07
C PHE A 28 -6.31 9.77 -11.39
N CYS A 29 -5.95 9.53 -12.65
CA CYS A 29 -5.16 8.35 -13.00
C CYS A 29 -3.78 8.34 -12.32
N ARG A 30 -3.12 9.50 -12.22
CA ARG A 30 -1.83 9.64 -11.54
C ARG A 30 -1.95 9.39 -10.03
N GLU A 31 -2.92 10.06 -9.40
CA GLU A 31 -3.24 9.90 -7.97
C GLU A 31 -3.57 8.45 -7.63
N LYS A 32 -4.44 7.81 -8.42
CA LYS A 32 -4.80 6.39 -8.26
C LYS A 32 -3.58 5.48 -8.34
N LYS A 33 -2.69 5.70 -9.32
CA LYS A 33 -1.46 4.91 -9.47
C LYS A 33 -0.50 5.11 -8.28
N ALA A 34 -0.34 6.34 -7.80
CA ALA A 34 0.48 6.63 -6.62
C ALA A 34 -0.07 5.91 -5.38
N CYS A 35 -1.37 6.02 -5.13
CA CYS A 35 -2.06 5.36 -4.02
C CYS A 35 -1.92 3.81 -4.09
N MET A 36 -2.09 3.21 -5.28
CA MET A 36 -1.86 1.77 -5.47
C MET A 36 -0.40 1.36 -5.19
N SER A 37 0.56 2.22 -5.48
CA SER A 37 1.98 1.96 -5.17
C SER A 37 2.21 1.94 -3.67
N ASP A 38 1.59 2.86 -2.94
CA ASP A 38 1.68 2.94 -1.47
C ASP A 38 1.00 1.74 -0.81
N GLU A 39 -0.17 1.34 -1.30
CA GLU A 39 -0.87 0.12 -0.85
C GLU A 39 -0.01 -1.13 -1.07
N LYS A 40 0.64 -1.25 -2.23
CA LYS A 40 1.56 -2.37 -2.51
C LYS A 40 2.72 -2.40 -1.52
N ALA A 41 3.38 -1.26 -1.30
CA ALA A 41 4.49 -1.17 -0.35
C ALA A 41 4.07 -1.48 1.09
N TYR A 42 2.87 -1.06 1.49
CA TYR A 42 2.31 -1.39 2.80
C TYR A 42 2.03 -2.89 2.94
N ASN A 43 1.41 -3.50 1.93
CA ASN A 43 1.13 -4.93 1.90
C ASN A 43 2.43 -5.76 1.92
N GLU A 44 3.46 -5.35 1.18
CA GLU A 44 4.79 -5.99 1.22
C GLU A 44 5.39 -5.98 2.64
N ARG A 45 5.26 -4.88 3.38
CA ARG A 45 5.71 -4.81 4.79
C ARG A 45 4.90 -5.72 5.71
N ILE A 46 3.60 -5.87 5.49
CA ILE A 46 2.76 -6.82 6.25
C ILE A 46 3.26 -8.25 6.02
N GLU A 47 3.48 -8.65 4.77
CA GLU A 47 3.96 -9.99 4.44
C GLU A 47 5.35 -10.25 5.02
N GLU A 48 6.24 -9.25 5.04
CA GLU A 48 7.54 -9.35 5.71
C GLU A 48 7.38 -9.61 7.23
N VAL A 49 6.47 -8.88 7.90
CA VAL A 49 6.22 -9.08 9.33
C VAL A 49 5.67 -10.48 9.60
N LYS A 50 4.73 -10.97 8.79
CA LYS A 50 4.20 -12.34 8.90
C LYS A 50 5.30 -13.38 8.72
N ALA A 51 6.13 -13.25 7.69
CA ALA A 51 7.25 -14.16 7.46
C ALA A 51 8.24 -14.18 8.62
N ARG A 52 8.53 -13.02 9.24
CA ARG A 52 9.37 -12.93 10.44
C ARG A 52 8.72 -13.60 11.65
N MET A 53 7.42 -13.45 11.84
CA MET A 53 6.67 -14.14 12.90
C MET A 53 6.73 -15.66 12.70
N GLU A 54 6.45 -16.15 11.50
CA GLU A 54 6.51 -17.58 11.16
C GLU A 54 7.92 -18.15 11.37
N HIS A 55 8.96 -17.41 10.96
CA HIS A 55 10.34 -17.83 11.19
C HIS A 55 10.67 -17.96 12.68
N ARG A 56 10.28 -16.97 13.51
CA ARG A 56 10.45 -17.05 14.98
C ARG A 56 9.70 -18.23 15.58
N HIS A 57 8.46 -18.47 15.15
CA HIS A 57 7.68 -19.63 15.58
C HIS A 57 8.38 -20.94 15.23
N GLY A 58 8.96 -21.04 14.04
CA GLY A 58 9.76 -22.18 13.61
C GLY A 58 10.95 -22.42 14.55
N ILE A 59 11.71 -21.38 14.88
CA ILE A 59 12.84 -21.46 15.82
C ILE A 59 12.36 -21.95 17.19
N ILE A 60 11.28 -21.37 17.73
CA ILE A 60 10.71 -21.78 19.02
C ILE A 60 10.31 -23.26 19.01
N MET A 61 9.72 -23.74 17.92
CA MET A 61 9.31 -25.13 17.77
C MET A 61 10.50 -26.08 17.70
N GLU A 62 11.56 -25.74 16.97
CA GLU A 62 12.79 -26.54 16.92
C GLU A 62 13.49 -26.58 18.28
N LEU A 63 13.58 -25.43 18.97
CA LEU A 63 14.13 -25.35 20.32
C LEU A 63 13.34 -26.22 21.31
N LYS A 64 12.01 -26.24 21.22
CA LYS A 64 11.17 -27.14 22.03
C LYS A 64 11.44 -28.62 21.76
N LYS A 65 11.75 -29.01 20.52
CA LYS A 65 12.05 -30.40 20.15
C LYS A 65 13.36 -30.90 20.74
N LEU A 66 14.35 -30.03 20.90
CA LEU A 66 15.67 -30.38 21.47
C LEU A 66 15.63 -30.67 22.97
N GLY A 67 14.47 -30.52 23.63
CA GLY A 67 14.30 -30.67 25.07
C GLY A 67 14.63 -29.38 25.82
N ILE A 68 14.06 -29.23 27.02
CA ILE A 68 14.31 -28.06 27.89
C ILE A 68 15.70 -28.22 28.51
N HIS A 69 16.72 -27.79 27.78
CA HIS A 69 18.03 -27.56 28.38
C HIS A 69 17.97 -26.24 29.16
N PRO A 70 18.44 -26.16 30.42
CA PRO A 70 18.32 -24.94 31.25
C PRO A 70 18.85 -23.67 30.56
N VAL A 71 19.87 -23.82 29.73
CA VAL A 71 20.46 -22.73 28.90
C VAL A 71 19.53 -22.27 27.77
N LEU A 72 18.74 -23.18 27.18
CA LEU A 72 17.80 -22.86 26.10
C LEU A 72 16.49 -22.25 26.61
N GLU A 73 16.20 -22.41 27.91
CA GLU A 73 14.99 -21.91 28.54
C GLU A 73 14.98 -20.37 28.65
N GLU A 74 16.13 -19.77 28.98
CA GLU A 74 16.32 -18.31 28.97
C GLU A 74 16.05 -17.71 27.58
N HIS A 75 16.67 -18.29 26.54
CA HIS A 75 16.48 -17.84 25.15
C HIS A 75 15.04 -18.03 24.63
N LEU A 76 14.36 -19.09 25.06
CA LEU A 76 12.95 -19.32 24.73
C LEU A 76 12.02 -18.30 25.39
N LEU A 77 12.35 -17.85 26.61
CA LEU A 77 11.60 -16.81 27.31
C LEU A 77 11.77 -15.45 26.61
N ASP A 78 12.99 -15.09 26.23
CA ASP A 78 13.27 -13.86 25.47
C ASP A 78 12.53 -13.84 24.13
N LEU A 79 12.55 -14.96 23.40
CA LEU A 79 11.86 -15.11 22.12
C LEU A 79 10.33 -14.99 22.23
N LYS A 80 9.74 -15.49 23.33
CA LYS A 80 8.30 -15.35 23.62
C LYS A 80 7.92 -13.96 24.13
N GLY A 81 8.81 -13.29 24.88
CA GLY A 81 8.56 -11.95 25.39
C GLY A 81 8.60 -10.86 24.30
N ALA A 82 9.19 -11.17 23.14
CA ALA A 82 9.23 -10.31 21.96
C ALA A 82 8.05 -10.52 20.98
N GLU A 83 7.04 -11.29 21.40
CA GLU A 83 5.77 -11.55 20.69
C GLU A 83 4.70 -10.51 21.05
#